data_AF-A0A7V5BEK5-F1
#
_entry.id   AF-A0A7V5BEK5-F1
#
_cell.length_a   1.000
_cell.length_b   1.000
_cell.length_c   1.000
_cell.angle_alpha   90.00
_cell.angle_beta   90.00
_cell.angle_gamma   90.00
#
_symmetry.space_group_name_H-M   'P 1'
#
loop_
_entity.id
_entity.type
_entity.pdbx_description
1 polymer ?
#
loop_
_entity_poly.entity_id
_entity_poly.type
_entity_poly.pdbx_seq_one_letter_code
_entity_poly.pdbx_strand_id
1 'polypeptide(L)'
;MDISVVIPLLNEEESLPELEAWIRKVMDTHQFSYEILFIDDGSTDQSWSLIEKMSQSNPHVRGIKFQRNYGKSAALNVGFEAVKGDVVITMDADLQ
;
A
#
# COMPACT_ATOMS: atom_id res chain seq x y z
N MET A 1 -10.39 9.13 -10.07
CA MET A 1 -10.06 8.00 -9.19
C MET A 1 -10.45 8.48 -7.81
N ASP A 2 -11.37 7.80 -7.15
CA ASP A 2 -12.07 8.37 -5.99
C ASP A 2 -11.17 8.31 -4.75
N ILE A 3 -10.46 7.20 -4.56
CA ILE A 3 -9.71 6.93 -3.33
C ILE A 3 -8.30 6.41 -3.64
N SER A 4 -7.30 6.97 -2.97
CA SER A 4 -5.96 6.39 -2.92
C SER A 4 -5.62 6.00 -1.49
N VAL A 5 -5.33 4.71 -1.29
CA VAL A 5 -4.90 4.19 0.01
C VAL A 5 -3.39 4.11 0.03
N VAL A 6 -2.74 4.85 0.93
CA VAL A 6 -1.28 4.87 1.11
C VAL A 6 -0.92 4.10 2.36
N ILE A 7 -0.06 3.09 2.20
CA ILE A 7 0.28 2.15 3.27
C ILE A 7 1.81 2.10 3.40
N PRO A 8 2.41 2.87 4.32
CA PRO A 8 3.82 2.70 4.67
C PRO A 8 4.00 1.40 5.47
N LEU A 9 5.05 0.64 5.16
CA LEU A 9 5.34 -0.62 5.83
C LEU A 9 6.86 -0.85 6.01
N LEU A 10 7.21 -1.64 7.02
CA LEU A 10 8.57 -2.08 7.30
C LEU A 10 8.53 -3.47 7.96
N ASN A 11 8.89 -4.50 7.21
CA ASN A 11 8.90 -5.91 7.62
C ASN A 11 7.52 -6.45 8.04
N GLU A 12 6.52 -6.31 7.17
CA GLU A 12 5.10 -6.59 7.43
C GLU A 12 4.52 -7.72 6.56
N GLU A 13 5.33 -8.73 6.20
CA GLU A 13 4.92 -9.74 5.21
C GLU A 13 3.64 -10.53 5.55
N GLU A 14 3.32 -10.69 6.83
CA GLU A 14 2.16 -11.48 7.28
C GLU A 14 0.83 -10.72 7.16
N SER A 15 0.85 -9.39 7.33
CA SER A 15 -0.35 -8.54 7.38
C SER A 15 -0.81 -8.06 6.00
N LEU A 16 0.12 -7.90 5.05
CA LEU A 16 -0.18 -7.39 3.70
C LEU A 16 -1.29 -8.13 2.95
N PRO A 17 -1.33 -9.48 2.91
CA PRO A 17 -2.35 -10.18 2.12
C PRO A 17 -3.76 -10.00 2.69
N GLU A 18 -3.89 -9.97 4.02
CA GLU A 18 -5.17 -9.73 4.66
C GLU A 18 -5.62 -8.28 4.45
N LEU A 19 -4.70 -7.32 4.63
CA LEU A 19 -4.98 -5.90 4.45
C LEU A 19 -5.47 -5.59 3.03
N GLU A 20 -4.78 -6.11 2.01
CA GLU A 20 -5.20 -5.96 0.61
C GLU A 20 -6.60 -6.55 0.36
N ALA A 21 -6.87 -7.75 0.91
CA ALA A 21 -8.15 -8.42 0.73
C ALA A 21 -9.30 -7.64 1.38
N TRP A 22 -9.09 -7.07 2.57
CA TRP A 22 -10.06 -6.23 3.26
C TRP A 22 -10.34 -4.93 2.49
N ILE A 23 -9.29 -4.23 2.04
CA ILE A 23 -9.45 -3.00 1.27
C ILE A 23 -10.21 -3.29 -0.02
N ARG A 24 -9.79 -4.32 -0.78
CA ARG A 24 -10.48 -4.73 -2.01
C ARG A 24 -11.96 -5.00 -1.75
N LYS A 25 -12.29 -5.80 -0.73
CA LYS A 25 -13.67 -6.13 -0.39
C LYS A 25 -14.52 -4.87 -0.11
N VAL A 26 -14.00 -3.93 0.68
CA VAL A 26 -14.73 -2.69 1.01
C VAL A 26 -14.91 -1.82 -0.24
N MET A 27 -13.85 -1.62 -1.02
CA MET A 27 -13.90 -0.79 -2.22
C MET A 27 -14.84 -1.36 -3.28
N ASP A 28 -14.79 -2.68 -3.52
CA ASP A 28 -15.66 -3.38 -4.47
C ASP A 28 -17.13 -3.33 -4.03
N THR A 29 -17.40 -3.50 -2.73
CA THR A 29 -18.77 -3.46 -2.18
C THR A 29 -19.43 -2.11 -2.43
N HIS A 30 -18.65 -1.03 -2.36
CA HIS A 30 -19.13 0.34 -2.58
C HIS A 30 -18.90 0.86 -4.01
N GLN A 31 -18.33 0.05 -4.90
CA GLN A 31 -18.06 0.37 -6.31
C GLN A 31 -17.21 1.65 -6.50
N PHE A 32 -16.26 1.90 -5.59
CA PHE A 32 -15.33 3.03 -5.72
C PHE A 32 -14.22 2.72 -6.72
N SER A 33 -13.76 3.75 -7.45
CA SER A 33 -12.49 3.66 -8.17
C SER A 33 -11.33 3.93 -7.20
N TYR A 34 -10.42 2.97 -7.06
CA TYR A 34 -9.38 3.04 -6.05
C TYR A 34 -8.00 2.59 -6.54
N GLU A 35 -6.97 3.01 -5.81
CA GLU A 35 -5.62 2.45 -5.86
C GLU A 35 -5.10 2.18 -4.44
N ILE A 36 -4.23 1.18 -4.32
CA ILE A 36 -3.50 0.85 -3.10
C ILE A 36 -2.02 1.05 -3.40
N LEU A 37 -1.39 1.95 -2.68
CA LEU A 37 0.03 2.26 -2.78
C LEU A 37 0.75 1.78 -1.53
N PHE A 38 1.43 0.65 -1.65
CA PHE A 38 2.34 0.15 -0.62
C PHE A 38 3.70 0.83 -0.73
N ILE A 39 4.23 1.32 0.38
CA ILE A 39 5.51 2.01 0.44
C ILE A 39 6.42 1.25 1.38
N ASP A 40 7.31 0.47 0.80
CA ASP A 40 8.30 -0.34 1.49
C ASP A 40 9.49 0.53 1.93
N ASP A 41 9.59 0.80 3.23
CA ASP A 41 10.64 1.63 3.84
C ASP A 41 11.94 0.83 4.08
N GLY A 42 12.32 0.01 3.09
CA GLY A 42 13.55 -0.79 3.11
C GLY A 42 13.42 -2.07 3.94
N SER A 43 12.32 -2.80 3.79
CA SER A 43 12.14 -4.10 4.44
C SER A 43 13.20 -5.11 3.99
N THR A 44 13.57 -5.97 4.93
CA THR A 44 14.57 -7.05 4.76
C THR A 44 13.94 -8.45 4.67
N ASP A 45 12.61 -8.52 4.78
CA ASP A 45 11.79 -9.73 4.70
C ASP A 45 11.22 -9.93 3.27
N GLN A 46 10.14 -10.71 3.13
CA GLN A 46 9.46 -10.94 1.86
C GLN A 46 8.37 -9.91 1.53
N SER A 47 8.22 -8.83 2.31
CA SER A 47 7.17 -7.81 2.10
C SER A 47 7.15 -7.29 0.67
N TRP A 48 8.32 -6.92 0.13
CA TRP A 48 8.42 -6.44 -1.25
C TRP A 48 8.01 -7.49 -2.29
N SER A 49 8.50 -8.72 -2.13
CA SER A 49 8.16 -9.84 -3.01
C SER A 49 6.65 -10.12 -3.03
N LEU A 50 5.97 -9.92 -1.90
CA LEU A 50 4.52 -10.05 -1.80
C LEU A 50 3.80 -8.90 -2.51
N ILE A 51 4.26 -7.66 -2.34
CA ILE A 51 3.69 -6.49 -3.03
C ILE A 51 3.81 -6.65 -4.55
N GLU A 52 4.94 -7.13 -5.06
CA GLU A 52 5.13 -7.41 -6.49
C GLU A 52 4.13 -8.45 -7.00
N LYS A 53 3.93 -9.54 -6.25
CA LYS A 53 2.93 -10.56 -6.59
C LYS A 53 1.51 -10.00 -6.57
N MET A 54 1.16 -9.20 -5.55
CA MET A 54 -0.15 -8.58 -5.43
C MET A 54 -0.42 -7.61 -6.58
N SER A 55 0.57 -6.82 -6.98
CA SER A 55 0.48 -5.90 -8.13
C SER A 55 0.26 -6.64 -9.46
N GLN A 56 0.83 -7.84 -9.61
CA GLN A 56 0.57 -8.69 -10.78
C GLN A 56 -0.85 -9.27 -10.79
N SER A 57 -1.40 -9.62 -9.63
CA SER A 57 -2.75 -10.20 -9.52
C SER A 57 -3.87 -9.16 -9.47
N ASN A 58 -3.57 -7.95 -8.98
CA ASN A 58 -4.54 -6.88 -8.77
C ASN A 58 -4.02 -5.57 -9.39
N PRO A 59 -4.63 -5.07 -10.48
CA PRO A 59 -4.19 -3.85 -11.16
C PRO A 59 -4.36 -2.58 -10.31
N HIS A 60 -5.12 -2.64 -9.21
CA HIS A 60 -5.28 -1.53 -8.26
C HIS A 60 -4.09 -1.42 -7.31
N VAL A 61 -3.21 -2.42 -7.23
CA VAL A 61 -2.07 -2.44 -6.31
C VAL A 61 -0.81 -1.93 -6.99
N ARG A 62 -0.15 -0.97 -6.34
CA ARG A 62 1.12 -0.38 -6.73
C ARG A 62 2.08 -0.41 -5.53
N GLY A 63 3.37 -0.56 -5.81
CA GLY A 63 4.43 -0.57 -4.80
C GLY A 63 5.53 0.44 -5.10
N ILE A 64 6.04 1.10 -4.06
CA ILE A 64 7.28 1.90 -4.10
C ILE A 64 8.23 1.34 -3.05
N LYS A 65 9.46 1.02 -3.47
CA LYS A 65 10.51 0.53 -2.57
C LYS A 65 11.58 1.58 -2.34
N PHE A 66 11.90 1.83 -1.08
CA PHE A 66 13.05 2.61 -0.70
C PHE A 66 14.33 1.76 -0.67
N GLN A 67 15.46 2.36 -1.03
CA GLN A 67 16.76 1.68 -1.04
C GLN A 67 17.29 1.38 0.38
N ARG A 68 16.81 2.10 1.39
CA ARG A 68 17.15 1.97 2.81
C ARG A 68 16.01 2.57 3.63
N ASN A 69 16.00 2.31 4.94
CA ASN A 69 15.04 2.95 5.83
C ASN A 69 15.26 4.47 5.89
N TYR A 70 14.25 5.23 5.47
CA TYR A 70 14.19 6.69 5.55
C TYR A 70 13.14 7.17 6.56
N GLY A 71 12.32 6.26 7.07
CA GLY A 71 11.29 6.52 8.06
C GLY A 71 9.90 6.74 7.44
N LYS A 72 8.88 6.50 8.28
CA LYS A 72 7.45 6.58 7.90
C LYS A 72 7.04 7.91 7.28
N SER A 73 7.56 9.04 7.77
CA SER A 73 7.23 10.36 7.21
C SER A 73 7.73 10.53 5.76
N ALA A 74 8.90 9.98 5.44
CA ALA A 74 9.43 10.00 4.08
C ALA A 74 8.60 9.11 3.16
N ALA A 75 8.21 7.92 3.65
CA ALA A 75 7.31 7.01 2.94
C ALA A 75 5.98 7.70 2.61
N LEU A 76 5.32 8.31 3.59
CA LEU A 76 4.06 9.04 3.38
C LEU A 76 4.22 10.19 2.39
N ASN A 77 5.28 10.99 2.48
CA ASN A 77 5.48 12.11 1.56
C ASN A 77 5.58 11.65 0.10
N VAL A 78 6.37 10.60 -0.18
CA VAL A 78 6.45 10.01 -1.53
C VAL A 78 5.11 9.41 -1.94
N GLY A 79 4.36 8.84 -0.99
CA GLY A 79 3.01 8.35 -1.21
C GLY A 79 2.09 9.44 -1.71
N PHE A 80 2.03 10.57 -1.00
CA PHE A 80 1.21 11.72 -1.37
C PHE A 80 1.59 12.31 -2.74
N GLU A 81 2.87 12.27 -3.12
CA GLU A 81 3.32 12.72 -4.45
C GLU A 81 2.95 11.73 -5.57
N ALA A 82 2.80 10.44 -5.27
CA ALA A 82 2.61 9.37 -6.26
C ALA A 82 1.15 8.95 -6.49
N VAL A 83 0.24 9.34 -5.59
CA VAL A 83 -1.20 9.04 -5.68
C VAL A 83 -1.94 9.99 -6.63
N LYS A 84 -3.06 9.52 -7.15
CA LYS A 84 -3.89 10.24 -8.13
C LYS A 84 -5.36 10.36 -7.72
N GLY A 85 -5.72 9.84 -6.56
CA GLY A 85 -7.08 9.86 -6.03
C GLY A 85 -7.47 11.22 -5.49
N ASP A 86 -8.77 11.54 -5.57
CA ASP A 86 -9.33 12.78 -5.04
C ASP A 86 -9.30 12.81 -3.51
N VAL A 87 -9.41 11.62 -2.88
CA VAL A 87 -9.27 11.43 -1.43
C VAL A 87 -8.08 10.51 -1.17
N VAL A 88 -7.19 10.92 -0.26
CA VAL A 88 -6.08 10.08 0.20
C VAL A 88 -6.35 9.59 1.61
N ILE A 89 -6.28 8.27 1.78
CA ILE A 89 -6.41 7.60 3.07
C ILE A 89 -5.05 6.98 3.40
N THR A 90 -4.49 7.34 4.55
CA THR A 90 -3.28 6.70 5.06
C THR A 90 -3.68 5.61 6.05
N MET A 91 -3.13 4.40 5.91
CA MET A 91 -3.34 3.29 6.83
C MET A 91 -2.01 2.67 7.21
N ASP A 92 -1.89 2.19 8.44
CA ASP A 92 -0.73 1.40 8.84
C ASP A 92 -0.88 -0.05 8.38
N ALA A 93 0.26 -0.68 8.07
CA ALA A 93 0.29 -2.09 7.70
C ALA A 93 0.07 -3.02 8.91
N ASP A 94 0.25 -2.51 10.13
CA ASP A 94 -0.11 -3.20 11.37
C ASP A 94 -1.63 -3.39 11.46
N LEU A 95 -2.08 -4.63 11.57
CA LEU A 95 -3.49 -4.99 11.80
C LEU A 95 -3.87 -4.98 13.30
N GLN A 96 -3.17 -4.20 14.14
CA GLN A 96 -3.40 -4.14 15.61
C GLN A 96 -4.26 -2.95 16.07
#